data_AF-A0A0Q5YP35-F1
#
_entry.id   AF-A0A0Q5YP35-F1
#
_cell.length_a   1.000
_cell.length_b   1.000
_cell.length_c   1.000
_cell.angle_alpha   90.00
_cell.angle_beta   90.00
_cell.angle_gamma   90.00
#
_symmetry.space_group_name_H-M   'P 1'
#
loop_
_entity.id
_entity.type
_entity.pdbx_description
1 polymer ?
#
loop_
_entity_poly.entity_id
_entity_poly.type
_entity_poly.pdbx_seq_one_letter_code
_entity_poly.pdbx_strand_id
1 'polypeptide(L)'
;MAVLSPSEAAVREAILAFVASRNPGIAPGAVTGATSLVTSDVLDSIGVLDLLMELGERFDVPVDEESFALPNFESVDALARSIDGRRVRA
;
A
#
# COMPACT_ATOMS: atom_id res chain seq x y z
N MET A 1 -13.08 -5.60 16.29
CA MET A 1 -11.62 -5.51 16.12
C MET A 1 -11.24 -6.50 15.03
N ALA A 2 -11.12 -6.04 13.79
CA ALA A 2 -10.59 -6.89 12.72
C ALA A 2 -9.09 -7.05 12.99
N VAL A 3 -8.69 -8.25 13.41
CA VAL A 3 -7.27 -8.62 13.47
C VAL A 3 -6.79 -8.64 12.01
N LEU A 4 -5.90 -7.71 11.67
CA LEU A 4 -5.22 -7.73 10.37
C LEU A 4 -4.54 -9.09 10.22
N SER A 5 -4.71 -9.72 9.06
CA SER A 5 -3.96 -10.94 8.76
C SER A 5 -2.45 -10.65 8.88
N PRO A 6 -1.62 -11.62 9.31
CA PRO A 6 -0.18 -11.40 9.42
C PRO A 6 0.46 -10.95 8.08
N SER A 7 -0.15 -11.32 6.96
CA SER A 7 0.19 -10.86 5.61
C SER A 7 -0.24 -9.42 5.33
N GLU A 8 -1.47 -9.04 5.68
CA GLU A 8 -1.98 -7.66 5.56
C GLU A 8 -1.11 -6.67 6.35
N ALA A 9 -0.72 -7.04 7.58
CA ALA A 9 0.19 -6.23 8.40
C ALA A 9 1.58 -6.06 7.73
N ALA A 10 2.08 -7.11 7.08
CA ALA A 10 3.36 -7.05 6.34
C ALA A 10 3.27 -6.15 5.10
N VAL A 11 2.15 -6.20 4.36
CA VAL A 11 1.91 -5.31 3.21
C VAL A 11 1.84 -3.86 3.67
N ARG A 12 1.09 -3.59 4.74
CA ARG A 12 0.98 -2.26 5.35
C ARG A 12 2.34 -1.70 5.75
N GLU A 13 3.16 -2.48 6.46
CA GLU A 13 4.51 -2.05 6.86
C GLU A 13 5.41 -1.78 5.64
N ALA A 14 5.31 -2.58 4.58
CA ALA A 14 6.06 -2.33 3.34
C ALA A 14 5.66 -1.00 2.69
N ILE A 15 4.35 -0.71 2.61
CA ILE A 15 3.84 0.56 2.08
C ILE A 15 4.35 1.74 2.91
N LEU A 16 4.27 1.64 4.25
CA LEU A 16 4.74 2.70 5.14
C LEU A 16 6.25 2.93 5.03
N ALA A 17 7.04 1.87 4.92
CA ALA A 17 8.48 1.95 4.71
C ALA A 17 8.82 2.60 3.36
N PHE A 18 8.11 2.25 2.29
CA PHE A 18 8.29 2.85 0.97
C PHE A 18 7.99 4.36 0.98
N VAL A 19 6.85 4.71 1.58
CA VAL A 19 6.42 6.10 1.75
C VAL A 19 7.44 6.92 2.56
N ALA A 20 7.93 6.37 3.68
CA ALA A 20 8.94 7.01 4.52
C ALA A 20 10.28 7.18 3.78
N SER A 21 10.69 6.18 2.98
CA SER A 21 11.92 6.24 2.18
C SER A 21 11.86 7.31 1.08
N ARG A 22 10.68 7.53 0.49
CA ARG A 22 10.46 8.56 -0.55
C ARG A 22 10.32 9.97 0.04
N ASN A 23 9.88 10.07 1.29
CA ASN A 23 9.59 11.34 1.95
C ASN A 23 10.45 11.53 3.21
N PRO A 24 11.76 11.80 3.06
CA PRO A 24 12.66 11.98 4.19
C PRO A 24 12.34 13.19 5.09
N GLY A 25 11.35 14.02 4.73
CA GLY A 25 10.84 15.14 5.53
C GLY A 25 9.54 14.88 6.30
N ILE A 26 8.89 13.72 6.10
CA ILE A 26 7.66 13.37 6.82
C ILE A 26 8.03 12.69 8.15
N ALA A 27 7.45 13.15 9.25
CA ALA A 27 7.71 12.56 10.56
C ALA A 27 7.28 11.09 10.57
N PRO A 28 8.10 10.16 11.12
CA PRO A 28 7.71 8.77 11.28
C PRO A 28 6.43 8.68 12.12
N GLY A 29 5.33 8.22 11.51
CA GLY A 29 3.98 8.18 12.11
C GLY A 29 3.00 9.23 11.61
N ALA A 30 3.42 10.18 10.76
CA ALA A 30 2.49 11.10 10.08
C ALA A 30 1.66 10.41 9.00
N VAL A 31 2.18 9.32 8.43
CA VAL A 31 1.42 8.40 7.57
C VAL A 31 1.02 7.19 8.40
N THR A 32 -0.29 6.98 8.49
CA THR A 32 -0.91 5.87 9.25
C THR A 32 -1.71 4.98 8.30
N GLY A 33 -2.23 3.87 8.81
CA GLY A 33 -3.08 2.94 8.04
C GLY A 33 -4.29 3.62 7.38
N ALA A 34 -4.84 4.63 8.07
CA ALA A 34 -5.99 5.41 7.61
C ALA A 34 -5.62 6.62 6.73
N THR A 35 -4.32 6.88 6.51
CA THR A 35 -3.87 8.01 5.69
C THR A 35 -4.07 7.69 4.21
N SER A 36 -4.71 8.62 3.50
CA SER A 36 -4.91 8.50 2.05
C SER A 36 -3.61 8.79 1.30
N LEU A 37 -3.27 7.87 0.40
CA LEU A 37 -2.04 7.93 -0.39
C LEU A 37 -2.14 8.91 -1.57
N VAL A 38 -3.36 9.08 -2.12
CA VAL A 38 -3.63 9.95 -3.26
C VAL A 38 -3.80 11.41 -2.85
N THR A 39 -4.43 11.68 -1.72
CA THR A 39 -4.75 13.08 -1.32
C THR A 39 -3.63 13.75 -0.54
N SER A 40 -2.67 12.98 -0.02
CA SER A 40 -1.59 13.52 0.81
C SER A 40 -0.38 14.00 0.01
N ASP A 41 -0.40 13.96 -1.33
CA ASP A 41 0.76 14.26 -2.21
C ASP A 41 2.00 13.40 -1.88
N VAL A 42 1.78 12.27 -1.19
CA VAL A 42 2.83 11.40 -0.64
C VAL A 42 3.39 10.47 -1.73
N LEU A 43 2.55 10.07 -2.67
CA LEU A 43 2.93 9.25 -3.82
C LEU A 43 2.47 9.95 -5.10
N ASP A 44 3.44 10.33 -5.92
CA ASP A 44 3.20 10.67 -7.32
C ASP A 44 2.76 9.42 -8.11
N SER A 45 2.17 9.65 -9.29
CA SER A 45 1.75 8.59 -10.22
C SER A 45 2.84 7.56 -10.53
N ILE A 46 4.11 7.98 -10.57
CA ILE A 46 5.28 7.10 -10.71
C ILE A 46 5.57 6.32 -9.41
N GLY A 47 5.44 6.97 -8.25
CA GLY A 47 5.63 6.31 -6.95
C GLY A 47 4.60 5.22 -6.69
N VAL A 48 3.36 5.42 -7.13
CA VAL A 48 2.30 4.40 -7.06
C VAL A 48 2.64 3.16 -7.91
N LEU A 49 3.15 3.38 -9.13
CA LEU A 49 3.58 2.28 -10.02
C LEU A 49 4.73 1.48 -9.40
N ASP A 50 5.76 2.16 -8.89
CA ASP A 50 6.90 1.51 -8.23
C ASP A 50 6.46 0.72 -7.00
N LEU A 51 5.57 1.30 -6.17
CA LEU A 51 5.03 0.63 -5.00
C LEU A 51 4.27 -0.65 -5.41
N LEU A 52 3.39 -0.57 -6.40
CA LEU A 52 2.62 -1.73 -6.85
C LEU A 52 3.52 -2.81 -7.45
N MET A 53 4.55 -2.44 -8.22
CA MET A 53 5.53 -3.40 -8.75
C MET A 53 6.30 -4.09 -7.61
N GLU A 54 6.79 -3.33 -6.62
CA GLU A 54 7.49 -3.90 -5.47
C GLU A 54 6.57 -4.83 -4.67
N LEU A 55 5.32 -4.43 -4.41
CA LEU A 55 4.35 -5.26 -3.70
C LEU A 55 3.98 -6.51 -4.52
N GLY A 56 3.78 -6.38 -5.83
CA GLY A 56 3.48 -7.47 -6.73
C GLY A 56 4.59 -8.53 -6.75
N GLU A 57 5.84 -8.11 -6.90
CA GLU A 57 7.00 -9.01 -6.85
C GLU A 57 7.21 -9.61 -5.45
N ARG A 58 7.05 -8.82 -4.40
CA ARG A 58 7.33 -9.24 -3.02
C ARG A 58 6.29 -10.21 -2.48
N PHE A 59 5.03 -10.05 -2.89
CA PHE A 59 3.90 -10.84 -2.41
C PHE A 59 3.35 -11.83 -3.44
N ASP A 60 3.97 -11.91 -4.63
CA ASP A 60 3.57 -12.75 -5.77
C ASP A 60 2.12 -12.48 -6.20
N VAL A 61 1.77 -11.20 -6.30
CA VAL A 61 0.41 -10.73 -6.62
C VAL A 61 0.38 -10.11 -8.01
N PRO A 62 -0.56 -10.51 -8.89
CA PRO A 62 -0.71 -9.87 -10.19
C PRO A 62 -1.15 -8.41 -10.03
N VAL A 63 -0.34 -7.51 -10.57
CA VAL A 63 -0.66 -6.07 -10.66
C VAL A 63 -1.45 -5.84 -11.94
N ASP A 64 -2.75 -5.57 -11.78
CA ASP A 64 -3.73 -5.37 -12.84
C ASP A 64 -4.47 -4.03 -12.67
N GLU A 65 -5.39 -3.71 -13.58
CA GLU A 65 -6.19 -2.47 -13.53
C GLU A 65 -6.95 -2.30 -12.20
N GLU A 66 -7.45 -3.40 -11.63
CA GLU A 66 -8.10 -3.38 -10.32
C GLU A 66 -7.13 -3.02 -9.19
N SER A 67 -5.82 -3.26 -9.35
CA SER A 67 -4.80 -2.84 -8.40
C SER A 67 -4.63 -1.32 -8.40
N PHE A 68 -4.86 -0.69 -9.55
CA PHE A 68 -4.91 0.77 -9.74
C PHE A 68 -6.27 1.40 -9.42
N ALA A 69 -7.23 0.65 -8.86
CA ALA A 69 -8.50 1.21 -8.48
C ALA A 69 -8.34 2.26 -7.38
N LEU A 70 -8.88 3.47 -7.60
CA LEU A 70 -8.96 4.57 -6.64
C LEU A 70 -9.34 4.15 -5.20
N PRO A 71 -10.33 3.28 -4.95
CA PRO A 71 -10.67 2.84 -3.59
C PRO A 71 -9.51 2.14 -2.85
N ASN A 72 -8.56 1.52 -3.55
CA ASN A 72 -7.38 0.94 -2.90
C ASN A 72 -6.46 2.01 -2.30
N PHE A 73 -6.43 3.21 -2.87
CA PHE A 73 -5.52 4.28 -2.45
C PHE A 73 -6.17 5.31 -1.52
N GLU A 74 -7.45 5.11 -1.17
CA GLU A 74 -8.12 5.91 -0.13
C GLU A 74 -7.43 5.77 1.23
N SER A 75 -6.78 4.63 1.49
CA SER A 75 -6.00 4.41 2.71
C SER A 75 -4.94 3.32 2.51
N VAL A 76 -3.86 3.37 3.30
CA VAL A 76 -2.84 2.31 3.31
C VAL A 76 -3.46 0.95 3.66
N ASP A 77 -4.40 0.93 4.61
CA ASP A 77 -5.08 -0.30 5.02
C ASP A 77 -5.96 -0.87 3.88
N ALA A 78 -6.63 -0.02 3.08
CA ALA A 78 -7.39 -0.47 1.91
C ALA A 78 -6.47 -1.13 0.87
N LEU A 79 -5.31 -0.53 0.59
CA LEU A 79 -4.33 -1.12 -0.32
C LEU A 79 -3.82 -2.46 0.22
N ALA A 80 -3.44 -2.50 1.50
CA ALA A 80 -2.95 -3.71 2.14
C ALA A 80 -3.96 -4.86 2.07
N ARG A 81 -5.23 -4.56 2.37
CA ARG A 81 -6.34 -5.52 2.27
C ARG A 81 -6.59 -5.98 0.84
N SER A 82 -6.47 -5.08 -0.13
CA SER A 82 -6.66 -5.37 -1.56
C SER A 82 -5.59 -6.34 -2.07
N ILE A 83 -4.32 -6.09 -1.75
CA ILE A 83 -3.18 -6.94 -2.12
C ILE A 83 -3.27 -8.31 -1.43
N ASP A 84 -3.57 -8.33 -0.11
CA ASP A 84 -3.74 -9.58 0.63
C ASP A 84 -4.91 -10.43 0.07
N GLY A 85 -6.03 -9.79 -0.24
CA GLY A 85 -7.19 -10.46 -0.83
C GLY A 85 -6.92 -11.10 -2.19
N ARG A 86 -6.05 -10.50 -3.01
CA ARG A 86 -5.61 -11.07 -4.30
C ARG A 86 -4.66 -12.24 -4.10
N ARG A 87 -3.75 -12.16 -3.14
CA ARG A 87 -2.81 -13.24 -2.81
C ARG A 87 -3.53 -14.54 -2.43
N VAL A 88 -4.63 -14.44 -1.69
CA VAL A 88 -5.43 -15.62 -1.26
C VAL A 88 -6.16 -16.29 -2.44
N ARG A 89 -6.30 -15.60 -3.58
CA ARG A 89 -7.02 -16.08 -4.77
C ARG A 89 -6.12 -16.61 -5.89
N ALA A 90 -4.81 -16.44 -5.79
CA ALA A 90 -3.81 -16.98 -6.71
C ALA A 90 -3.42 -18.42 -6.30
#